data_AF-A0A101KVS2-F1
#
_entry.id   AF-A0A101KVS2-F1
#
_cell.length_a   1.000
_cell.length_b   1.000
_cell.length_c   1.000
_cell.angle_alpha   90.00
_cell.angle_beta   90.00
_cell.angle_gamma   90.00
#
_symmetry.space_group_name_H-M   'P 1'
#
loop_
_entity.id
_entity.type
_entity.pdbx_description
1 polymer ?
#
loop_
_entity_poly.entity_id
_entity_poly.type
_entity_poly.pdbx_seq_one_letter_code
_entity_poly.pdbx_strand_id
1 'polypeptide(L)'
;MEYNFALQSSIPVLGFVRKDIGQIPTKFSENTLEGKEKLQAFRQKVMSKTCRLFDSASELGMAVMKSLTNEMRINPREGWVPAQQAKSTKDYEKEKELHDLVETISKENERLKRRIRDGTLKIAGLKTSDLAQGSDRHELKIGFNNRDKNYTIFSVSVSWDEIFQTIGPAMYGYIVRKVEQYGRDYNQYPFNNSLEHLIRSYVFEDAQNRKIDIKESDIDTIVIHLKQLGYIEYQENTHEDGKFSRDNSN
;
A
#
# COMPACT_ATOMS: atom_id res chain seq x y z
N MET A 1 -10.91 44.71 -25.87
CA MET A 1 -10.61 44.50 -24.43
C MET A 1 -9.70 43.30 -24.22
N GLU A 2 -9.98 42.15 -24.84
CA GLU A 2 -9.19 40.91 -24.67
C GLU A 2 -7.74 40.99 -25.17
N TYR A 3 -7.48 41.56 -26.35
CA TYR A 3 -6.12 41.72 -26.88
C TYR A 3 -5.21 42.52 -25.93
N ASN A 4 -5.72 43.62 -25.36
CA ASN A 4 -4.97 44.43 -24.41
C ASN A 4 -4.77 43.70 -23.08
N PHE A 5 -5.77 42.93 -22.64
CA PHE A 5 -5.68 42.11 -21.44
C PHE A 5 -4.59 41.04 -21.58
N ALA A 6 -4.54 40.33 -22.72
CA ALA A 6 -3.51 39.33 -22.98
C ALA A 6 -2.10 39.95 -22.95
N LEU A 7 -1.94 41.16 -23.50
CA LEU A 7 -0.67 41.91 -23.43
C LEU A 7 -0.28 42.29 -22.00
N GLN A 8 -1.23 42.75 -21.19
CA GLN A 8 -0.98 43.14 -19.79
C GLN A 8 -0.65 41.93 -18.91
N SER A 9 -1.34 40.80 -19.14
CA SER A 9 -1.16 39.55 -18.40
C SER A 9 0.03 38.72 -18.89
N SER A 10 0.87 39.28 -19.78
CA SER A 10 2.01 38.60 -20.39
C SER A 10 1.65 37.25 -21.03
N ILE A 11 0.43 37.11 -21.55
CA ILE A 11 -0.03 35.89 -22.23
C ILE A 11 0.46 35.97 -23.69
N PRO A 12 1.03 34.89 -24.27
CA PRO A 12 1.44 34.88 -25.67
C PRO A 12 0.26 35.22 -26.59
N VAL A 13 0.45 36.20 -27.46
CA VAL A 13 -0.57 36.64 -28.41
C VAL A 13 -0.14 36.24 -29.82
N LEU A 14 -0.93 35.36 -30.44
CA LEU A 14 -0.76 34.96 -31.83
C LEU A 14 -1.73 35.73 -32.71
N GLY A 15 -1.23 36.65 -33.53
CA GLY A 15 -2.06 37.45 -34.44
C GLY A 15 -2.34 36.74 -35.75
N PHE A 16 -3.60 36.63 -36.15
CA PHE A 16 -4.00 36.15 -37.48
C PHE A 16 -4.87 37.20 -38.17
N VAL A 17 -4.42 37.68 -39.33
CA VAL A 17 -5.04 38.81 -40.02
C VAL A 17 -5.35 38.41 -41.47
N ARG A 18 -6.58 38.68 -41.93
CA ARG A 18 -6.95 38.36 -43.32
C ARG A 18 -6.21 39.26 -44.28
N LYS A 19 -5.52 38.72 -45.28
CA LYS A 19 -4.66 39.52 -46.18
C LYS A 19 -5.49 40.50 -47.01
N ASP A 20 -6.55 40.03 -47.66
CA ASP A 20 -7.50 40.87 -48.42
C ASP A 20 -8.86 40.99 -47.70
N ILE A 21 -9.17 42.22 -47.27
CA ILE A 21 -10.44 42.57 -46.60
C ILE A 21 -11.56 42.76 -47.65
N GLY A 22 -11.22 43.14 -48.89
CA GLY A 22 -12.20 43.37 -49.95
C GLY A 22 -12.92 42.10 -50.41
N GLN A 23 -12.33 40.94 -50.14
CA GLN A 23 -12.93 39.63 -50.39
C GLN A 23 -13.95 39.21 -49.31
N ILE A 24 -14.16 40.02 -48.26
CA ILE A 24 -15.18 39.76 -47.25
C ILE A 24 -16.52 40.27 -47.81
N PRO A 25 -17.57 39.43 -47.90
CA PRO A 25 -18.86 39.87 -48.40
C PRO A 25 -19.37 41.10 -47.63
N THR A 26 -19.94 42.08 -48.35
CA THR A 26 -20.41 43.35 -47.78
C THR A 26 -21.40 43.17 -46.62
N LYS A 27 -22.14 42.05 -46.59
CA LYS A 27 -23.04 41.70 -45.48
C LYS A 27 -22.33 41.48 -44.13
N PHE A 28 -21.03 41.26 -44.15
CA PHE A 28 -20.19 41.04 -42.97
C PHE A 28 -19.16 42.17 -42.76
N SER A 29 -19.26 43.24 -43.55
CA SER A 29 -18.34 44.37 -43.50
C SER A 29 -19.03 45.60 -42.94
N GLU A 30 -18.33 46.32 -42.08
CA GLU A 30 -18.78 47.61 -41.54
C GLU A 30 -18.70 48.67 -42.64
N ASN A 31 -19.83 49.34 -42.91
CA ASN A 31 -19.94 50.28 -44.03
C ASN A 31 -19.77 51.74 -43.61
N THR A 32 -19.82 52.02 -42.30
CA THR A 32 -19.55 53.36 -41.76
C THR A 32 -18.07 53.74 -41.91
N LEU A 33 -17.80 55.02 -42.19
CA LEU A 33 -16.45 55.55 -42.34
C LEU A 33 -15.64 55.39 -41.04
N GLU A 34 -16.26 55.71 -39.89
CA GLU A 34 -15.67 55.57 -38.56
C GLU A 34 -15.30 54.11 -38.23
N GLY A 35 -16.14 53.15 -38.62
CA GLY A 35 -15.87 51.73 -38.40
C GLY A 35 -14.70 51.20 -39.23
N LYS A 36 -14.55 51.67 -40.48
CA LYS A 36 -13.40 51.35 -41.35
C LYS A 36 -12.09 51.88 -40.79
N GLU A 37 -12.10 53.12 -40.28
CA GLU A 37 -10.92 53.73 -39.64
C GLU A 37 -10.50 52.98 -38.38
N LYS A 38 -11.46 52.64 -37.50
CA LYS A 38 -11.22 51.84 -36.28
C LYS A 38 -10.67 50.45 -36.60
N LEU A 39 -11.20 49.78 -37.63
CA LEU A 39 -10.72 48.48 -38.08
C LEU A 39 -9.27 48.56 -38.59
N GLN A 40 -8.95 49.60 -39.38
CA GLN A 40 -7.60 49.82 -39.89
C GLN A 40 -6.60 50.08 -38.75
N ALA A 41 -6.97 50.91 -37.77
CA ALA A 41 -6.15 51.17 -36.60
C ALA A 41 -5.90 49.89 -35.77
N PHE A 42 -6.94 49.07 -35.56
CA PHE A 42 -6.79 47.79 -34.87
C PHE A 42 -5.91 46.81 -35.65
N ARG A 43 -6.08 46.73 -36.97
CA ARG A 43 -5.25 45.89 -37.84
C ARG A 43 -3.78 46.27 -37.75
N GLN A 44 -3.45 47.56 -37.83
CA GLN A 44 -2.08 48.04 -37.66
C GLN A 44 -1.52 47.67 -36.28
N LYS A 45 -2.34 47.79 -35.22
CA LYS A 45 -1.94 47.38 -33.87
C LYS A 45 -1.60 45.89 -33.79
N VAL A 46 -2.42 45.02 -34.36
CA VAL A 46 -2.15 43.57 -34.39
C VAL A 46 -0.93 43.23 -35.24
N MET A 47 -0.78 43.90 -36.39
CA MET A 47 0.35 43.69 -37.31
C MET A 47 1.69 44.22 -36.79
N SER A 48 1.68 45.07 -35.75
CA SER A 48 2.92 45.54 -35.08
C SER A 48 3.64 44.44 -34.29
N LYS A 49 2.99 43.29 -34.08
CA LYS A 49 3.55 42.09 -33.43
C LYS A 49 3.62 40.95 -34.43
N THR A 50 4.25 39.84 -34.03
CA THR A 50 4.32 38.63 -34.84
C THR A 50 2.91 38.16 -35.21
N CYS A 51 2.55 38.36 -36.48
CA CYS A 51 1.25 38.01 -37.01
C CYS A 51 1.40 37.24 -38.32
N ARG A 52 0.39 36.43 -38.66
CA ARG A 52 0.33 35.73 -39.93
C ARG A 52 -0.86 36.20 -40.74
N LEU A 53 -0.60 36.39 -42.03
CA LEU A 53 -1.63 36.70 -43.01
C LEU A 53 -2.25 35.40 -43.53
N PHE A 54 -3.56 35.41 -43.79
CA PHE A 54 -4.25 34.28 -44.41
C PHE A 54 -5.27 34.77 -45.45
N ASP A 55 -5.48 33.99 -46.50
CA ASP A 55 -6.46 34.24 -47.57
C ASP A 55 -7.65 33.27 -47.50
N SER A 56 -7.45 32.05 -46.97
CA SER A 56 -8.47 31.00 -46.88
C SER A 56 -8.64 30.42 -45.47
N ALA A 57 -9.77 29.77 -45.21
CA ALA A 57 -10.03 29.08 -43.93
C ALA A 57 -9.04 27.92 -43.68
N SER A 58 -8.64 27.21 -44.73
CA SER A 58 -7.65 26.11 -44.64
C SER A 58 -6.27 26.66 -44.25
N GLU A 59 -5.86 27.77 -44.85
CA GLU A 59 -4.59 28.43 -44.52
C GLU A 59 -4.58 28.96 -43.09
N LEU A 60 -5.70 29.52 -42.62
CA LEU A 60 -5.86 29.93 -41.22
C LEU A 60 -5.67 28.74 -40.28
N GLY A 61 -6.32 27.61 -40.55
CA GLY A 61 -6.19 26.39 -39.75
C GLY A 61 -4.74 25.91 -39.63
N MET A 62 -4.02 25.84 -40.76
CA MET A 62 -2.60 25.46 -40.77
C MET A 62 -1.71 26.47 -40.02
N ALA A 63 -1.97 27.77 -40.21
CA ALA A 63 -1.23 28.83 -39.55
C ALA A 63 -1.44 28.79 -38.03
N VAL A 64 -2.66 28.54 -37.57
CA VAL A 64 -3.01 28.41 -36.14
C VAL A 64 -2.30 27.21 -35.53
N MET A 65 -2.43 26.02 -36.11
CA MET A 65 -1.78 24.81 -35.59
C MET A 65 -0.26 25.01 -35.48
N LYS A 66 0.39 25.45 -36.56
CA LYS A 66 1.85 25.63 -36.57
C LYS A 66 2.32 26.67 -35.56
N SER A 67 1.58 27.77 -35.43
CA SER A 67 1.95 28.84 -34.50
C SER A 67 1.71 28.41 -33.05
N LEU A 68 0.61 27.72 -32.76
CA LEU A 68 0.30 27.20 -31.43
C LEU A 68 1.32 26.15 -30.97
N THR A 69 1.63 25.16 -31.81
CA THR A 69 2.63 24.13 -31.47
C THR A 69 4.01 24.75 -31.25
N ASN A 70 4.39 25.74 -32.05
CA ASN A 70 5.66 26.44 -31.86
C ASN A 70 5.68 27.27 -30.57
N GLU A 71 4.56 27.93 -30.24
CA GLU A 71 4.42 28.71 -29.01
C GLU A 71 4.47 27.81 -27.77
N MET A 72 3.80 26.66 -27.80
CA MET A 72 3.87 25.64 -26.74
C MET A 72 5.29 25.16 -26.46
N ARG A 73 6.15 25.12 -27.49
CA ARG A 73 7.56 24.71 -27.37
C ARG A 73 8.46 25.83 -26.86
N ILE A 74 8.25 27.06 -27.31
CA ILE A 74 9.10 28.21 -26.96
C ILE A 74 8.75 28.75 -25.56
N ASN A 75 7.46 28.79 -25.22
CA ASN A 75 6.92 29.30 -23.97
C ASN A 75 5.98 28.27 -23.34
N PRO A 76 6.50 27.17 -22.75
CA PRO A 76 5.68 26.16 -22.10
C PRO A 76 4.93 26.77 -20.90
N ARG A 77 3.64 26.43 -20.77
CA ARG A 77 2.77 26.88 -19.66
C ARG A 77 2.02 25.72 -19.05
N GLU A 78 1.63 25.88 -17.78
CA GLU A 78 0.75 24.95 -17.09
C GLU A 78 -0.55 24.78 -17.89
N GLY A 79 -0.95 23.52 -18.10
CA GLY A 79 -2.09 23.15 -18.95
C GLY A 79 -1.78 22.94 -20.44
N TRP A 80 -0.60 23.37 -20.93
CA TRP A 80 -0.12 23.07 -22.30
C TRP A 80 0.86 21.90 -22.37
N VAL A 81 1.43 21.52 -21.22
CA VAL A 81 2.30 20.35 -21.10
C VAL A 81 1.42 19.11 -20.93
N PRO A 82 1.52 18.09 -21.83
CA PRO A 82 0.82 16.82 -21.66
C PRO A 82 1.22 16.16 -20.34
N ALA A 83 0.26 15.61 -19.60
CA ALA A 83 0.48 15.05 -18.24
C ALA A 83 1.65 14.05 -18.12
N GLN A 84 2.00 13.36 -19.21
CA GLN A 84 3.13 12.43 -19.27
C GLN A 84 4.51 13.11 -19.20
N GLN A 85 4.62 14.40 -19.54
CA GLN A 85 5.86 15.19 -19.39
C GLN A 85 5.92 15.97 -18.07
N ALA A 86 4.86 15.94 -17.26
CA ALA A 86 4.80 16.67 -15.99
C ALA A 86 5.59 15.99 -14.86
N LYS A 87 5.92 14.71 -14.99
CA LYS A 87 6.88 14.02 -14.11
C LYS A 87 8.24 14.03 -14.80
N SER A 88 9.16 14.88 -14.33
CA SER A 88 10.55 14.84 -14.76
C SER A 88 11.15 13.48 -14.41
N THR A 89 12.20 13.04 -15.11
CA THR A 89 12.99 11.85 -14.74
C THR A 89 13.43 11.91 -13.27
N LYS A 90 13.74 13.12 -12.79
CA LYS A 90 14.07 13.39 -11.38
C LYS A 90 12.92 13.14 -10.41
N ASP A 91 11.68 13.39 -10.83
CA ASP A 91 10.51 13.16 -10.00
C ASP A 91 10.22 11.66 -9.89
N TYR A 92 10.43 10.91 -10.97
CA TYR A 92 10.33 9.45 -10.95
C TYR A 92 11.41 8.79 -10.09
N GLU A 93 12.66 9.26 -10.19
CA GLU A 93 13.76 8.81 -9.34
C GLU A 93 13.46 9.07 -7.86
N LYS A 94 12.96 10.27 -7.53
CA LYS A 94 12.58 10.63 -6.17
C LYS A 94 11.38 9.83 -5.65
N GLU A 95 10.37 9.58 -6.49
CA GLU A 95 9.22 8.74 -6.14
C GLU A 95 9.66 7.31 -5.83
N LYS A 96 10.59 6.76 -6.64
CA LYS A 96 11.18 5.45 -6.39
C LYS A 96 11.99 5.41 -5.10
N GLU A 97 12.87 6.38 -4.86
CA GLU A 97 13.66 6.47 -3.61
C GLU A 97 12.75 6.56 -2.37
N LEU A 98 11.66 7.33 -2.45
CA LEU A 98 10.68 7.43 -1.38
C LEU A 98 9.97 6.09 -1.13
N HIS A 99 9.62 5.36 -2.19
CA HIS A 99 9.04 4.02 -2.06
C HIS A 99 10.00 3.03 -1.41
N ASP A 100 11.25 2.97 -1.86
CA ASP A 100 12.28 2.08 -1.32
C ASP A 100 12.56 2.41 0.16
N LEU A 101 12.56 3.69 0.53
CA LEU A 101 12.72 4.15 1.90
C LEU A 101 11.52 3.75 2.78
N VAL A 102 10.29 3.94 2.29
CA VAL A 102 9.08 3.54 3.03
C VAL A 102 9.07 2.03 3.26
N GLU A 103 9.46 1.24 2.27
CA GLU A 103 9.57 -0.22 2.42
C GLU A 103 10.61 -0.58 3.49
N THR A 104 11.79 0.03 3.44
CA THR A 104 12.88 -0.20 4.40
C THR A 104 12.47 0.17 5.83
N ILE A 105 11.88 1.35 6.01
CA ILE A 105 11.39 1.82 7.32
C ILE A 105 10.26 0.93 7.84
N SER A 106 9.38 0.46 6.97
CA SER A 106 8.28 -0.44 7.37
C SER A 106 8.82 -1.78 7.87
N LYS A 107 9.78 -2.37 7.13
CA LYS A 107 10.47 -3.60 7.55
C LYS A 107 11.20 -3.43 8.89
N GLU A 108 11.91 -2.33 9.09
CA GLU A 108 12.63 -2.07 10.34
C GLU A 108 11.66 -1.81 11.51
N ASN A 109 10.56 -1.10 11.28
CA ASN A 109 9.52 -0.92 12.29
C ASN A 109 8.89 -2.25 12.73
N GLU A 110 8.58 -3.13 11.79
CA GLU A 110 8.11 -4.47 12.14
C GLU A 110 9.15 -5.24 12.94
N ARG A 111 10.42 -5.19 12.52
CA ARG A 111 11.53 -5.84 13.22
C ARG A 111 11.67 -5.32 14.64
N LEU A 112 11.65 -4.01 14.86
CA LEU A 112 11.75 -3.40 16.19
C LEU A 112 10.54 -3.77 17.05
N LYS A 113 9.32 -3.77 16.50
CA LYS A 113 8.12 -4.24 17.22
C LYS A 113 8.25 -5.70 17.64
N ARG A 114 8.79 -6.58 16.78
CA ARG A 114 9.07 -7.98 17.10
C ARG A 114 10.12 -8.09 18.19
N ARG A 115 11.26 -7.40 18.06
CA ARG A 115 12.31 -7.37 19.09
C ARG A 115 11.83 -6.86 20.44
N ILE A 116 10.97 -5.84 20.47
CA ILE A 116 10.34 -5.39 21.72
C ILE A 116 9.49 -6.52 22.28
N ARG A 117 8.56 -7.09 21.51
CA ARG A 117 7.70 -8.20 21.95
C ARG A 117 8.49 -9.42 22.44
N ASP A 118 9.62 -9.71 21.80
CA ASP A 118 10.41 -10.89 22.06
C ASP A 118 11.47 -10.67 23.16
N GLY A 119 11.95 -9.44 23.34
CA GLY A 119 12.95 -9.06 24.34
C GLY A 119 12.38 -8.54 25.66
N THR A 120 11.19 -7.91 25.65
CA THR A 120 10.57 -7.35 26.88
C THR A 120 9.94 -8.39 27.80
N LEU A 121 9.83 -9.64 27.36
CA LEU A 121 9.39 -10.73 28.21
C LEU A 121 10.52 -11.37 29.01
N LYS A 122 11.74 -10.82 29.07
CA LYS A 122 12.61 -11.17 30.22
C LYS A 122 12.02 -10.50 31.43
N ILE A 123 11.25 -11.26 32.20
CA ILE A 123 10.60 -10.80 33.41
C ILE A 123 11.69 -10.35 34.37
N ALA A 124 12.01 -9.06 34.35
CA ALA A 124 13.06 -8.49 35.18
C ALA A 124 12.63 -8.66 36.65
N GLY A 125 13.19 -9.67 37.31
CA GLY A 125 12.95 -9.97 38.72
C GLY A 125 12.29 -11.31 39.05
N LEU A 126 11.76 -12.09 38.10
CA LEU A 126 11.29 -13.45 38.37
C LEU A 126 12.38 -14.47 38.05
N LYS A 127 12.57 -15.44 38.95
CA LYS A 127 13.42 -16.60 38.67
C LYS A 127 12.61 -17.60 37.86
N THR A 128 13.28 -18.38 37.01
CA THR A 128 12.64 -19.48 36.29
C THR A 128 12.00 -20.51 37.23
N SER A 129 12.52 -20.65 38.46
CA SER A 129 11.94 -21.48 39.52
C SER A 129 10.54 -21.04 39.97
N ASP A 130 10.17 -19.78 39.71
CA ASP A 130 8.89 -19.21 40.13
C ASP A 130 7.79 -19.46 39.07
N LEU A 131 8.16 -19.99 37.91
CA LEU A 131 7.25 -20.34 36.83
C LEU A 131 6.73 -21.76 37.00
N ALA A 132 5.44 -21.96 36.74
CA ALA A 132 4.81 -23.27 36.77
C ALA A 132 5.50 -24.23 35.79
N GLN A 133 5.86 -25.43 36.23
CA GLN A 133 6.61 -26.40 35.42
C GLN A 133 6.33 -27.83 35.85
N GLY A 134 6.66 -28.80 34.97
CA GLY A 134 6.52 -30.21 35.28
C GLY A 134 5.08 -30.60 35.60
N SER A 135 4.86 -31.10 36.82
CA SER A 135 3.55 -31.52 37.33
C SER A 135 2.58 -30.38 37.64
N ASP A 136 3.03 -29.11 37.63
CA ASP A 136 2.16 -27.97 37.88
C ASP A 136 1.03 -27.91 36.84
N ARG A 137 -0.17 -27.57 37.31
CA ARG A 137 -1.40 -27.59 36.50
C ARG A 137 -1.70 -26.22 35.90
N HIS A 138 -2.11 -26.21 34.63
CA HIS A 138 -2.59 -25.07 33.90
C HIS A 138 -4.06 -25.30 33.47
N GLU A 139 -4.90 -24.29 33.66
CA GLU A 139 -6.33 -24.35 33.34
C GLU A 139 -6.60 -23.75 31.96
N LEU A 140 -7.04 -24.58 31.02
CA LEU A 140 -7.38 -24.19 29.65
C LEU A 140 -8.89 -24.09 29.49
N LYS A 141 -9.37 -22.99 28.90
CA LYS A 141 -10.81 -22.80 28.63
C LYS A 141 -11.12 -23.20 27.20
N ILE A 142 -11.98 -24.20 27.05
CA ILE A 142 -12.32 -24.78 25.76
C ILE A 142 -13.80 -24.56 25.46
N GLY A 143 -14.11 -24.25 24.21
CA GLY A 143 -15.48 -24.16 23.72
C GLY A 143 -15.83 -25.38 22.87
N PHE A 144 -17.04 -25.91 23.02
CA PHE A 144 -17.59 -26.89 22.08
C PHE A 144 -19.12 -26.90 22.13
N ASN A 145 -19.75 -27.40 21.07
CA ASN A 145 -21.18 -27.67 21.09
C ASN A 145 -21.43 -28.98 21.85
N ASN A 146 -22.29 -28.99 22.85
CA ASN A 146 -22.63 -30.20 23.59
C ASN A 146 -23.60 -31.12 22.78
N ARG A 147 -24.09 -32.21 23.39
CA ARG A 147 -25.03 -33.14 22.76
C ARG A 147 -26.32 -32.47 22.28
N ASP A 148 -26.77 -31.45 23.00
CA ASP A 148 -27.99 -30.67 22.71
C ASP A 148 -27.75 -29.51 21.72
N LYS A 149 -26.55 -29.44 21.11
CA LYS A 149 -26.12 -28.37 20.19
C LYS A 149 -26.01 -26.99 20.85
N ASN A 150 -25.89 -26.94 22.17
CA ASN A 150 -25.62 -25.71 22.91
C ASN A 150 -24.11 -25.49 23.02
N TYR A 151 -23.65 -24.29 22.66
CA TYR A 151 -22.26 -23.91 22.84
C TYR A 151 -21.95 -23.75 24.34
N THR A 152 -21.00 -24.53 24.84
CA THR A 152 -20.62 -24.56 26.25
C THR A 152 -19.11 -24.34 26.38
N ILE A 153 -18.71 -23.69 27.47
CA ILE A 153 -17.29 -23.51 27.82
C ILE A 153 -16.95 -24.43 28.98
N PHE A 154 -15.89 -25.21 28.83
CA PHE A 154 -15.35 -26.08 29.88
C PHE A 154 -13.93 -25.67 30.23
N SER A 155 -13.55 -25.88 31.49
CA SER A 155 -12.18 -25.73 31.96
C SER A 155 -11.52 -27.10 32.07
N VAL A 156 -10.36 -27.26 31.44
CA VAL A 156 -9.55 -28.49 31.51
C VAL A 156 -8.25 -28.17 32.25
N SER A 157 -7.94 -28.96 33.28
CA SER A 157 -6.72 -28.82 34.08
C SER A 157 -5.66 -29.81 33.63
N VAL A 158 -4.64 -29.32 32.92
CA VAL A 158 -3.58 -30.12 32.28
C VAL A 158 -2.23 -29.76 32.91
N SER A 159 -1.33 -30.72 33.12
CA SER A 159 0.01 -30.42 33.62
C SER A 159 0.93 -29.88 32.50
N TRP A 160 1.95 -29.11 32.88
CA TRP A 160 2.95 -28.65 31.92
C TRP A 160 3.73 -29.80 31.26
N ASP A 161 3.96 -30.90 31.96
CA ASP A 161 4.55 -32.13 31.39
C ASP A 161 3.65 -32.72 30.29
N GLU A 162 2.35 -32.84 30.54
CA GLU A 162 1.39 -33.36 29.54
C GLU A 162 1.35 -32.46 28.29
N ILE A 163 1.36 -31.13 28.50
CA ILE A 163 1.43 -30.15 27.40
C ILE A 163 2.72 -30.34 26.61
N PHE A 164 3.88 -30.31 27.28
CA PHE A 164 5.18 -30.37 26.62
C PHE A 164 5.42 -31.70 25.90
N GLN A 165 5.05 -32.83 26.50
CA GLN A 165 5.13 -34.15 25.86
C GLN A 165 4.28 -34.22 24.58
N THR A 166 3.13 -33.54 24.58
CA THR A 166 2.20 -33.54 23.45
C THR A 166 2.68 -32.65 22.31
N ILE A 167 3.10 -31.42 22.61
CA ILE A 167 3.42 -30.42 21.58
C ILE A 167 4.90 -30.43 21.19
N GLY A 168 5.79 -30.79 22.10
CA GLY A 168 7.25 -30.80 21.92
C GLY A 168 7.72 -31.50 20.63
N PRO A 169 7.23 -32.70 20.29
CA PRO A 169 7.62 -33.39 19.05
C PRO A 169 7.30 -32.58 17.78
N ALA A 170 6.14 -31.92 17.74
CA ALA A 170 5.73 -31.06 16.62
C ALA A 170 6.45 -29.70 16.62
N MET A 171 7.15 -29.38 17.70
CA MET A 171 7.95 -28.18 17.87
C MET A 171 9.44 -28.39 17.52
N TYR A 172 9.84 -29.59 17.10
CA TYR A 172 11.21 -29.87 16.71
C TYR A 172 11.59 -29.15 15.41
N GLY A 173 12.59 -28.27 15.47
CA GLY A 173 13.06 -27.46 14.34
C GLY A 173 12.50 -26.03 14.32
N TYR A 174 12.44 -25.42 13.13
CA TYR A 174 11.94 -24.06 12.98
C TYR A 174 10.42 -24.04 12.90
N ILE A 175 9.77 -23.38 13.87
CA ILE A 175 8.34 -23.12 13.82
C ILE A 175 8.12 -21.67 13.40
N VAL A 176 7.40 -21.49 12.30
CA VAL A 176 6.98 -20.16 11.86
C VAL A 176 5.92 -19.65 12.83
N ARG A 177 6.21 -18.52 13.48
CA ARG A 177 5.24 -17.82 14.32
C ARG A 177 4.08 -17.31 13.47
N LYS A 178 2.86 -17.28 14.03
CA LYS A 178 1.71 -16.62 13.40
C LYS A 178 2.06 -15.16 13.08
N VAL A 179 2.22 -14.85 11.79
CA VAL A 179 2.22 -13.48 11.28
C VAL A 179 0.86 -13.25 10.65
N GLU A 180 0.20 -12.15 11.01
CA GLU A 180 -1.03 -11.71 10.38
C GLU A 180 -0.68 -11.19 8.98
N GLN A 181 -0.84 -12.04 7.97
CA GLN A 181 -0.62 -11.67 6.58
C GLN A 181 -1.97 -11.63 5.86
N TYR A 182 -2.36 -10.45 5.37
CA TYR A 182 -3.53 -10.25 4.50
C TYR A 182 -4.87 -10.78 5.04
N GLY A 183 -5.10 -10.72 6.37
CA GLY A 183 -6.42 -10.95 6.97
C GLY A 183 -7.02 -12.35 6.74
N ARG A 184 -6.19 -13.36 6.44
CA ARG A 184 -6.64 -14.76 6.40
C ARG A 184 -6.03 -15.59 7.54
N ASP A 185 -6.88 -16.18 8.38
CA ASP A 185 -6.54 -17.07 9.50
C ASP A 185 -6.11 -18.48 9.04
N TYR A 186 -5.05 -18.59 8.23
CA TYR A 186 -4.48 -19.92 7.86
C TYR A 186 -3.30 -20.35 8.75
N ASN A 187 -2.86 -19.51 9.69
CA ASN A 187 -1.65 -19.76 10.48
C ASN A 187 -1.98 -20.37 11.84
N GLN A 188 -2.16 -21.69 11.87
CA GLN A 188 -2.19 -22.49 13.10
C GLN A 188 -0.77 -23.01 13.40
N TYR A 189 -0.39 -23.14 14.67
CA TYR A 189 0.87 -23.78 15.02
C TYR A 189 0.82 -25.27 14.61
N PRO A 190 1.96 -25.88 14.23
CA PRO A 190 2.01 -27.27 13.79
C PRO A 190 1.53 -28.26 14.87
N PHE A 191 1.58 -27.86 16.14
CA PHE A 191 1.15 -28.68 17.28
C PHE A 191 -0.35 -28.55 17.62
N ASN A 192 -1.11 -27.68 16.95
CA ASN A 192 -2.52 -27.43 17.30
C ASN A 192 -3.35 -28.71 17.33
N ASN A 193 -3.17 -29.60 16.35
CA ASN A 193 -3.89 -30.88 16.29
C ASN A 193 -3.55 -31.80 17.47
N SER A 194 -2.28 -31.86 17.88
CA SER A 194 -1.84 -32.65 19.03
C SER A 194 -2.42 -32.10 20.32
N LEU A 195 -2.40 -30.77 20.49
CA LEU A 195 -2.99 -30.11 21.65
C LEU A 195 -4.51 -30.33 21.72
N GLU A 196 -5.21 -30.25 20.58
CA GLU A 196 -6.64 -30.56 20.50
C GLU A 196 -6.91 -32.02 20.89
N HIS A 197 -6.06 -32.97 20.45
CA HIS A 197 -6.21 -34.38 20.79
C HIS A 197 -6.03 -34.64 22.29
N LEU A 198 -5.02 -34.02 22.92
CA LEU A 198 -4.82 -34.06 24.37
C LEU A 198 -6.04 -33.50 25.10
N ILE A 199 -6.51 -32.32 24.72
CA ILE A 199 -7.69 -31.71 25.35
C ILE A 199 -8.93 -32.59 25.19
N ARG A 200 -9.11 -33.18 24.00
CA ARG A 200 -10.22 -34.07 23.70
C ARG A 200 -10.26 -35.29 24.61
N SER A 201 -9.12 -35.81 25.08
CA SER A 201 -9.13 -36.94 26.02
C SER A 201 -9.73 -36.60 27.37
N TYR A 202 -9.72 -35.33 27.80
CA TYR A 202 -10.36 -34.89 29.05
C TYR A 202 -11.86 -34.65 28.92
N VAL A 203 -12.35 -34.32 27.72
CA VAL A 203 -13.75 -33.96 27.48
C VAL A 203 -14.46 -34.88 26.51
N PHE A 204 -13.94 -36.10 26.32
CA PHE A 204 -14.45 -37.04 25.32
C PHE A 204 -15.94 -37.38 25.54
N GLU A 205 -16.38 -37.55 26.79
CA GLU A 205 -17.76 -37.87 27.12
C GLU A 205 -18.75 -36.76 26.71
N ASP A 206 -18.33 -35.51 26.84
CA ASP A 206 -19.14 -34.33 26.57
C ASP A 206 -19.05 -33.90 25.10
N ALA A 207 -17.83 -33.74 24.59
CA ALA A 207 -17.57 -33.22 23.25
C ALA A 207 -17.65 -34.30 22.16
N GLN A 208 -17.30 -35.55 22.48
CA GLN A 208 -17.18 -36.66 21.51
C GLN A 208 -16.28 -36.28 20.32
N ASN A 209 -16.79 -36.39 19.09
CA ASN A 209 -16.09 -36.01 17.85
C ASN A 209 -16.44 -34.59 17.36
N ARG A 210 -17.07 -33.76 18.19
CA ARG A 210 -17.41 -32.37 17.79
C ARG A 210 -16.17 -31.48 17.80
N LYS A 211 -16.20 -30.40 17.03
CA LYS A 211 -15.13 -29.41 16.98
C LYS A 211 -14.89 -28.82 18.38
N ILE A 212 -13.62 -28.76 18.79
CA ILE A 212 -13.18 -28.08 20.01
C ILE A 212 -12.55 -26.75 19.59
N ASP A 213 -13.02 -25.68 20.19
CA ASP A 213 -12.49 -24.33 19.99
C ASP A 213 -11.58 -23.98 21.17
N ILE A 214 -10.28 -23.87 20.91
CA ILE A 214 -9.27 -23.39 21.87
C ILE A 214 -8.99 -21.93 21.53
N LYS A 215 -8.96 -21.05 22.54
CA LYS A 215 -8.64 -19.64 22.30
C LYS A 215 -7.19 -19.49 21.86
N GLU A 216 -6.97 -18.66 20.85
CA GLU A 216 -5.60 -18.37 20.37
C GLU A 216 -4.72 -17.76 21.46
N SER A 217 -5.29 -16.95 22.36
CA SER A 217 -4.59 -16.40 23.52
C SER A 217 -4.00 -17.47 24.44
N ASP A 218 -4.67 -18.60 24.58
CA ASP A 218 -4.24 -19.68 25.46
C ASP A 218 -3.06 -20.43 24.82
N ILE A 219 -3.11 -20.61 23.49
CA ILE A 219 -2.01 -21.17 22.70
C ILE A 219 -0.78 -20.26 22.77
N ASP A 220 -0.96 -18.95 22.58
CA ASP A 220 0.14 -17.99 22.69
C ASP A 220 0.74 -17.95 24.11
N THR A 221 -0.10 -18.13 25.14
CA THR A 221 0.36 -18.22 26.53
C THR A 221 1.26 -19.44 26.75
N ILE A 222 0.87 -20.61 26.23
CA ILE A 222 1.71 -21.83 26.29
C ILE A 222 3.06 -21.58 25.63
N VAL A 223 3.07 -21.02 24.41
CA VAL A 223 4.32 -20.75 23.67
C VAL A 223 5.21 -19.76 24.43
N ILE A 224 4.64 -18.67 24.93
CA ILE A 224 5.39 -17.67 25.72
C ILE A 224 5.96 -18.32 26.99
N HIS A 225 5.17 -19.16 27.67
CA HIS A 225 5.60 -19.81 28.90
C HIS A 225 6.75 -20.78 28.68
N LEU A 226 6.68 -21.63 27.65
CA LEU A 226 7.77 -22.53 27.28
C LEU A 226 9.04 -21.75 26.89
N LYS A 227 8.90 -20.58 26.28
CA LYS A 227 10.02 -19.68 26.01
C LYS A 227 10.65 -19.16 27.30
N GLN A 228 9.83 -18.76 28.27
CA GLN A 228 10.33 -18.26 29.56
C GLN A 228 11.05 -19.34 30.37
N LEU A 229 10.61 -20.59 30.25
CA LEU A 229 11.31 -21.75 30.82
C LEU A 229 12.59 -22.10 30.07
N GLY A 230 12.84 -21.51 28.89
CA GLY A 230 14.02 -21.76 28.06
C GLY A 230 13.92 -23.04 27.21
N TYR A 231 12.72 -23.62 27.06
CA TYR A 231 12.52 -24.78 26.19
C TYR A 231 12.44 -24.42 24.70
N ILE A 232 12.16 -23.16 24.38
CA ILE A 232 12.15 -22.65 23.01
C ILE A 232 12.86 -21.29 22.94
N GLU A 233 13.53 -21.06 21.82
CA GLU A 233 14.15 -19.77 21.51
C GLU A 233 13.56 -19.19 20.22
N TYR A 234 13.47 -17.87 20.14
CA TYR A 234 13.10 -17.21 18.89
C TYR A 234 14.36 -16.92 18.09
N GLN A 235 14.36 -17.39 16.85
CA GLN A 235 15.41 -17.09 15.88
C GLN A 235 14.81 -16.31 14.72
N GLU A 236 15.43 -15.18 14.36
CA GLU A 236 15.13 -14.48 13.10
C GLU A 236 15.73 -15.28 11.94
N ASN A 237 14.88 -15.78 11.03
CA ASN A 237 15.37 -16.27 9.76
C ASN A 237 15.80 -15.05 8.91
N THR A 238 17.10 -14.77 8.90
CA THR A 238 17.69 -13.69 8.09
C THR A 238 17.88 -14.10 6.62
N HIS A 239 17.65 -15.37 6.30
CA HIS A 239 17.70 -15.93 4.95
C HIS A 239 16.31 -16.36 4.48
N GLU A 240 15.50 -15.40 4.03
CA GLU A 240 14.36 -15.69 3.16
C GLU A 240 14.39 -14.79 1.92
N ASP A 241 15.38 -15.04 1.07
CA ASP A 241 15.05 -15.22 -0.34
C ASP A 241 14.38 -16.60 -0.42
N GLY A 242 13.06 -16.64 -0.57
CA GLY A 242 12.23 -17.85 -0.52
C GLY A 242 12.53 -18.88 -1.62
N LYS A 243 13.70 -19.51 -1.58
CA LYS A 243 14.04 -20.71 -2.33
C LYS A 243 14.45 -21.80 -1.34
N PHE A 244 13.54 -22.74 -1.13
CA PHE A 244 13.88 -24.05 -0.60
C PHE A 244 14.98 -24.67 -1.48
N SER A 245 16.24 -24.64 -1.00
CA SER A 245 17.25 -25.54 -1.53
C SER A 245 16.91 -26.94 -1.04
N ARG A 246 16.31 -27.75 -1.92
CA ARG A 246 16.38 -29.20 -1.78
C ARG A 246 17.81 -29.60 -2.11
N ASP A 247 18.67 -29.63 -1.09
CA ASP A 247 19.91 -30.39 -1.19
C ASP A 247 19.56 -31.87 -1.14
N ASN A 248 19.36 -32.45 -2.33
CA ASN A 248 19.54 -33.89 -2.52
C ASN A 248 21.04 -34.16 -2.45
N SER A 249 21.51 -34.57 -1.28
CA SER A 249 22.83 -35.16 -1.10
C SER A 249 22.67 -36.66 -0.86
N ASN A 250 22.98 -37.43 -1.90
CA ASN A 250 23.39 -38.84 -2.00
C ASN A 250 22.84 -39.87 -1.01
#